data_AF-A0A2V8UE65-F1
#
_entry.id   AF-A0A2V8UE65-F1
#
_cell.length_a   1.000
_cell.length_b   1.000
_cell.length_c   1.000
_cell.angle_alpha   90.00
_cell.angle_beta   90.00
_cell.angle_gamma   90.00
#
_symmetry.space_group_name_H-M   'P 1'
#
loop_
_entity.id
_entity.type
_entity.pdbx_description
1 polymer ?
#
loop_
_entity_poly.entity_id
_entity_poly.type
_entity_poly.pdbx_seq_one_letter_code
_entity_poly.pdbx_strand_id
1 'polypeptide(L)'
;MPLRTLDGGSWTHAPRLPLGDPYYGTCLARPKELFDPPEAVQRDLCNCGYARGRCDHFTDDAAADAVRFSVTGDESGIVRLVYIIEKEHAPIEHGVLEYSVAESQLVNDRTSELLASQARAFLESYLRRRVA
;
A
#
# COMPACT_ATOMS: atom_id res chain seq x y z
N MET A 1 -7.67 -2.20 1.88
CA MET A 1 -7.51 -2.48 0.45
C MET A 1 -7.73 -1.18 -0.31
N PRO A 2 -6.71 -0.64 -0.98
CA PRO A 2 -6.85 0.57 -1.79
C PRO A 2 -7.89 0.41 -2.90
N LEU A 3 -8.70 1.44 -3.14
CA LEU A 3 -9.73 1.48 -4.18
C LEU A 3 -9.54 2.63 -5.16
N ARG A 4 -9.27 3.85 -4.65
CA ARG A 4 -9.05 5.05 -5.48
C ARG A 4 -8.13 6.02 -4.75
N THR A 5 -7.43 6.89 -5.47
CA THR A 5 -6.61 7.93 -4.85
C THR A 5 -7.47 8.95 -4.08
N LEU A 6 -6.92 9.46 -2.98
CA LEU A 6 -7.41 10.62 -2.26
C LEU A 6 -6.89 11.88 -2.95
N ASP A 7 -7.75 12.87 -3.17
CA ASP A 7 -7.30 14.16 -3.69
C ASP A 7 -6.31 14.81 -2.72
N GLY A 8 -5.20 15.31 -3.26
CA GLY A 8 -4.07 15.84 -2.48
C GLY A 8 -4.34 17.15 -1.76
N GLY A 9 -5.53 17.75 -1.93
CA GLY A 9 -5.86 19.12 -1.51
C GLY A 9 -5.84 19.40 0.01
N SER A 10 -5.53 18.41 0.84
CA SER A 10 -5.43 18.56 2.30
C SER A 10 -4.01 18.58 2.85
N TRP A 11 -3.02 18.16 2.06
CA TRP A 11 -1.63 18.19 2.51
C TRP A 11 -0.94 19.44 1.98
N THR A 12 -0.30 20.19 2.87
CA THR A 12 0.53 21.36 2.52
C THR A 12 1.74 20.97 1.66
N HIS A 13 2.23 19.74 1.79
CA HIS A 13 3.25 19.12 0.94
C HIS A 13 2.86 17.68 0.64
N ALA A 14 3.14 17.20 -0.59
CA ALA A 14 2.85 15.82 -0.97
C ALA A 14 3.43 14.84 0.07
N PRO A 15 2.59 14.04 0.75
CA PRO A 15 3.05 13.20 1.84
C PRO A 15 3.90 12.06 1.27
N ARG A 16 4.99 11.70 1.96
CA ARG A 16 5.81 10.52 1.61
C ARG A 16 5.15 9.27 2.17
N LEU A 17 4.08 8.84 1.50
CA LEU A 17 3.30 7.69 1.94
C LEU A 17 3.90 6.37 1.44
N PRO A 18 3.70 5.27 2.18
CA PRO A 18 4.08 3.91 1.79
C PRO A 18 3.62 3.47 0.40
N LEU A 19 2.43 3.91 -0.02
CA LEU A 19 1.87 3.65 -1.35
C LEU A 19 2.22 4.75 -2.36
N GLY A 20 3.09 5.70 -2.01
CA GLY A 20 3.43 6.86 -2.82
C GLY A 20 2.37 7.95 -2.76
N ASP A 21 1.14 7.65 -3.17
CA ASP A 21 -0.02 8.55 -3.10
C ASP A 21 -1.00 8.09 -2.00
N PRO A 22 -1.84 8.98 -1.47
CA PRO A 22 -2.87 8.60 -0.53
C PRO A 22 -4.03 7.90 -1.24
N TYR A 23 -4.61 6.87 -0.61
CA TYR A 23 -5.75 6.12 -1.13
C TYR A 23 -6.92 6.09 -0.16
N TYR A 24 -8.13 6.15 -0.75
CA TYR A 24 -9.36 5.65 -0.17
C TYR A 24 -9.43 4.14 -0.36
N GLY A 25 -9.95 3.43 0.63
CA GLY A 25 -10.15 1.99 0.56
C GLY A 25 -10.99 1.39 1.67
N THR A 26 -11.25 0.09 1.55
CA THR A 26 -11.98 -0.72 2.54
C THR A 26 -11.02 -1.36 3.52
N CYS A 27 -11.29 -1.23 4.82
CA CYS A 27 -10.59 -1.93 5.88
C CYS A 27 -10.92 -3.42 5.84
N LEU A 28 -9.88 -4.26 5.78
CA LEU A 28 -9.99 -5.72 5.83
C LEU A 28 -9.45 -6.31 7.15
N ALA A 29 -9.16 -5.47 8.15
CA ALA A 29 -8.55 -5.93 9.41
C ALA A 29 -9.45 -6.91 10.18
N ARG A 30 -10.78 -6.79 10.00
CA ARG A 30 -11.77 -7.71 10.54
C ARG A 30 -12.56 -8.33 9.38
N PRO A 31 -12.29 -9.59 8.98
CA PRO A 31 -12.90 -10.18 7.79
C PRO A 31 -14.43 -10.21 7.78
N LYS A 32 -15.07 -10.22 8.97
CA LYS A 32 -16.53 -10.21 9.12
C LYS A 32 -17.15 -8.81 9.17
N GLU A 33 -16.33 -7.77 9.20
CA GLU A 33 -16.73 -6.37 9.36
C GLU A 33 -15.98 -5.52 8.33
N LEU A 34 -16.34 -5.71 7.06
CA LEU A 34 -15.86 -4.82 6.01
C LEU A 34 -16.36 -3.41 6.30
N PHE A 35 -15.43 -2.46 6.33
CA PHE A 35 -15.71 -1.10 6.75
C PHE A 35 -14.89 -0.13 5.92
N ASP A 36 -15.49 0.94 5.43
CA ASP A 36 -14.79 2.03 4.75
C ASP A 36 -14.48 3.13 5.77
N PRO A 37 -13.22 3.29 6.22
CA PRO A 37 -12.93 4.25 7.27
C PRO A 37 -13.16 5.69 6.81
N PRO A 38 -13.50 6.62 7.72
CA PRO A 38 -13.58 8.04 7.38
C PRO A 38 -12.29 8.56 6.76
N GLU A 39 -12.38 9.54 5.86
CA GLU A 39 -11.21 10.12 5.17
C GLU A 39 -10.06 10.48 6.13
N ALA A 40 -10.38 11.15 7.24
CA ALA A 40 -9.40 11.55 8.25
C ALA A 40 -8.62 10.36 8.81
N VAL A 41 -9.31 9.26 9.13
CA VAL A 41 -8.70 8.01 9.60
C VAL A 41 -7.79 7.42 8.51
N GLN A 42 -8.23 7.45 7.26
CA GLN A 42 -7.43 6.92 6.16
C GLN A 42 -6.16 7.76 5.93
N ARG A 43 -6.27 9.09 6.01
CA ARG A 43 -5.15 10.02 5.87
C ARG A 43 -4.12 9.88 7.01
N ASP A 44 -4.60 9.84 8.25
CA ASP A 44 -3.72 9.92 9.42
C ASP A 44 -3.16 8.54 9.84
N LEU A 45 -3.86 7.46 9.50
CA LEU A 45 -3.56 6.10 9.97
C LEU A 45 -3.41 5.09 8.82
N CYS A 46 -4.47 4.81 8.07
CA CYS A 46 -4.47 3.65 7.15
C CYS A 46 -3.39 3.73 6.07
N ASN A 47 -3.16 4.92 5.51
CA ASN A 47 -2.13 5.12 4.50
C ASN A 47 -0.71 5.06 5.09
N CYS A 48 -0.53 5.26 6.40
CA CYS A 48 0.79 5.35 7.04
C CYS A 48 1.33 4.00 7.54
N GLY A 49 0.43 3.07 7.87
CA GLY A 49 0.74 1.88 8.68
C GLY A 49 0.90 2.24 10.16
N TYR A 50 1.27 1.25 10.99
CA TYR A 50 1.53 1.45 12.43
C TYR A 50 0.36 2.10 13.19
N ALA A 51 -0.86 1.64 12.91
CA ALA A 51 -2.08 2.18 13.53
C ALA A 51 -2.47 1.50 14.86
N ARG A 52 -1.64 0.57 15.36
CA ARG A 52 -1.84 -0.11 16.65
C ARG A 52 -1.98 0.90 17.78
N GLY A 53 -3.02 0.75 18.60
CA GLY A 53 -3.33 1.67 19.70
C GLY A 53 -3.86 3.05 19.26
N ARG A 54 -4.04 3.29 17.96
CA ARG A 54 -4.56 4.56 17.40
C ARG A 54 -5.83 4.38 16.56
N CYS A 55 -6.06 3.19 16.04
CA CYS A 55 -7.24 2.84 15.24
C CYS A 55 -8.05 1.76 15.95
N ASP A 56 -9.33 2.03 16.18
CA ASP A 56 -10.25 1.11 16.88
C ASP A 56 -10.50 -0.20 16.11
N HIS A 57 -10.27 -0.20 14.79
CA HIS A 57 -10.40 -1.39 13.95
C HIS A 57 -9.11 -2.21 13.86
N PHE A 58 -7.98 -1.68 14.34
CA PHE A 58 -6.70 -2.39 14.33
C PHE A 58 -6.69 -3.43 15.44
N THR A 59 -6.44 -4.69 15.11
CA THR A 59 -6.53 -5.80 16.07
C THR A 59 -5.19 -6.05 16.76
N ASP A 60 -5.23 -6.43 18.04
CA ASP A 60 -4.02 -6.70 18.81
C ASP A 60 -3.25 -7.92 18.27
N ASP A 61 -3.97 -8.89 17.71
CA ASP A 61 -3.43 -10.09 17.08
C ASP A 61 -3.00 -9.88 15.61
N ALA A 62 -3.02 -8.64 15.10
CA ALA A 62 -2.61 -8.35 13.74
C ALA A 62 -1.19 -8.86 13.47
N ALA A 63 -1.05 -9.66 12.40
CA ALA A 63 0.19 -10.30 11.98
C ALA A 63 1.25 -9.29 11.49
N ALA A 64 0.82 -8.11 11.03
CA ALA A 64 1.68 -7.05 10.53
C ALA A 64 1.11 -5.67 10.85
N ASP A 65 1.97 -4.66 10.91
CA ASP A 65 1.62 -3.27 11.17
C ASP A 65 1.72 -2.38 9.93
N ALA A 66 2.61 -2.73 8.98
CA ALA A 66 2.80 -1.99 7.75
C ALA A 66 3.34 -2.88 6.63
N VAL A 67 3.13 -2.43 5.39
CA VAL A 67 3.85 -2.91 4.22
C VAL A 67 4.56 -1.72 3.58
N ARG A 68 5.84 -1.92 3.22
CA ARG A 68 6.66 -0.93 2.51
C ARG A 68 6.99 -1.47 1.14
N PHE A 69 7.03 -0.57 0.16
CA PHE A 69 7.41 -0.89 -1.21
C PHE A 69 8.55 0.01 -1.67
N SER A 70 9.40 -0.50 -2.55
CA SER A 70 10.42 0.29 -3.23
C SER A 70 10.69 -0.29 -4.62
N VAL A 71 10.88 0.58 -5.60
CA VAL A 71 11.32 0.16 -6.94
C VAL A 71 12.81 -0.15 -6.89
N THR A 72 13.16 -1.33 -7.38
CA THR A 72 14.54 -1.84 -7.46
C THR A 72 15.06 -1.93 -8.90
N GLY A 73 14.15 -1.86 -9.88
CA GLY A 73 14.47 -1.76 -11.30
C GLY A 73 13.23 -1.36 -12.11
N ASP A 74 13.44 -0.63 -13.20
CA ASP A 74 12.42 -0.28 -14.20
C ASP A 74 13.11 -0.30 -15.56
N GLU A 75 12.98 -1.43 -16.27
CA GLU A 75 13.63 -1.63 -17.56
C GLU A 75 12.77 -2.48 -18.49
N SER A 76 12.83 -2.20 -19.79
CA SER A 76 12.14 -2.98 -20.83
C SER A 76 10.64 -3.19 -20.60
N GLY A 77 9.97 -2.24 -19.94
CA GLY A 77 8.54 -2.32 -19.63
C GLY A 77 8.18 -3.22 -18.44
N ILE A 78 9.17 -3.70 -17.69
CA ILE A 78 9.00 -4.43 -16.43
C ILE A 78 9.50 -3.58 -15.27
N VAL A 79 8.63 -3.34 -14.28
CA VAL A 79 8.98 -2.70 -13.02
C VAL A 79 9.17 -3.77 -11.96
N ARG A 80 10.36 -3.84 -11.37
CA ARG A 80 10.70 -4.75 -10.26
C ARG A 80 10.67 -4.00 -8.94
N LEU A 81 9.85 -4.47 -8.02
CA LEU A 81 9.69 -3.88 -6.69
C LEU A 81 10.06 -4.88 -5.59
N VAL A 82 10.63 -4.37 -4.51
CA VAL A 82 10.74 -5.10 -3.24
C VAL A 82 9.58 -4.69 -2.35
N TYR A 83 8.98 -5.65 -1.64
CA TYR A 83 8.06 -5.39 -0.55
C TYR A 83 8.68 -5.84 0.77
N ILE A 84 8.33 -5.15 1.86
CA ILE A 84 8.73 -5.49 3.22
C ILE A 84 7.47 -5.42 4.09
N ILE A 85 7.11 -6.52 4.73
CA ILE A 85 6.08 -6.59 5.76
C ILE A 85 6.76 -6.34 7.09
N GLU A 86 6.25 -5.37 7.84
CA GLU A 86 6.83 -4.93 9.10
C GLU A 86 5.87 -5.19 10.27
N LYS A 87 6.43 -5.58 11.42
CA LYS A 87 5.75 -5.63 12.72
C LYS A 87 6.66 -5.00 13.76
N GLU A 88 6.13 -4.11 14.58
CA GLU A 88 6.86 -3.39 15.63
C GLU A 88 8.13 -2.69 15.10
N HIS A 89 8.03 -2.08 13.90
CA HIS A 89 9.13 -1.41 13.22
C HIS A 89 10.28 -2.33 12.77
N ALA A 90 10.09 -3.64 12.81
CA ALA A 90 11.04 -4.63 12.32
C ALA A 90 10.49 -5.35 11.08
N PRO A 91 11.33 -5.64 10.07
CA PRO A 91 10.94 -6.47 8.94
C PRO A 91 10.71 -7.92 9.41
N ILE A 92 9.55 -8.49 9.08
CA ILE A 92 9.21 -9.89 9.39
C ILE A 92 9.13 -10.77 8.15
N GLU A 93 8.84 -10.18 7.00
CA GLU A 93 8.82 -10.85 5.70
C GLU A 93 9.21 -9.83 4.62
N HIS A 94 9.86 -10.29 3.56
CA HIS A 94 10.12 -9.47 2.38
C HIS A 94 10.14 -10.37 1.14
N GLY A 95 9.92 -9.74 -0.01
CA GLY A 95 9.98 -10.43 -1.28
C GLY A 95 10.05 -9.45 -2.44
N VAL A 96 10.07 -10.01 -3.65
CA VAL A 96 10.14 -9.23 -4.88
C VAL A 96 8.89 -9.51 -5.69
N LEU A 97 8.34 -8.47 -6.30
CA LEU A 97 7.29 -8.57 -7.30
C LEU A 97 7.78 -7.91 -8.60
N GLU A 98 7.30 -8.44 -9.72
CA GLU A 98 7.52 -7.87 -11.04
C GLU A 98 6.18 -7.43 -11.61
N TYR A 99 6.17 -6.30 -12.29
CA TYR A 99 4.98 -5.73 -12.90
C TYR A 99 5.22 -5.43 -14.37
N SER A 100 4.35 -5.94 -15.23
CA SER A 100 4.35 -5.61 -16.65
C SER A 100 3.55 -4.32 -16.87
N VAL A 101 4.23 -3.28 -17.37
CA VAL A 101 3.59 -2.01 -17.72
C VAL A 101 2.62 -2.18 -18.88
N ALA A 102 2.99 -2.97 -19.89
CA ALA A 102 2.16 -3.19 -21.07
C ALA A 102 0.86 -3.91 -20.74
N GLU A 103 0.95 -4.94 -19.89
CA GLU A 103 -0.19 -5.76 -19.49
C GLU A 103 -0.92 -5.21 -18.25
N SER A 104 -0.38 -4.15 -17.64
CA SER A 104 -0.89 -3.55 -16.41
C SER A 104 -1.14 -4.54 -15.26
N GLN A 105 -0.28 -5.56 -15.13
CA GLN A 105 -0.46 -6.66 -14.16
C GLN A 105 0.86 -7.08 -13.49
N LEU A 106 0.75 -7.64 -12.29
CA LEU A 106 1.87 -8.34 -11.64
C LEU A 106 2.16 -9.64 -12.39
N VAL A 107 3.45 -9.92 -12.60
CA VAL A 107 3.93 -11.10 -13.33
C VAL A 107 4.12 -12.24 -12.35
N ASN A 108 3.39 -13.35 -12.55
CA ASN A 108 3.53 -14.60 -11.79
C ASN A 108 3.44 -14.45 -10.26
N ASP A 109 2.54 -13.61 -9.75
CA ASP A 109 2.39 -13.48 -8.31
C ASP A 109 1.70 -14.73 -7.71
N ARG A 110 2.26 -15.22 -6.60
CA ARG A 110 1.60 -16.17 -5.68
C ARG A 110 1.35 -15.47 -4.35
N THR A 111 1.01 -14.18 -4.39
CA THR A 111 0.83 -13.39 -3.18
C THR A 111 -0.65 -13.27 -2.82
N SER A 112 -0.93 -12.75 -1.63
CA SER A 112 -2.31 -12.47 -1.23
C SER A 112 -2.89 -11.34 -2.08
N GLU A 113 -4.19 -11.40 -2.36
CA GLU A 113 -4.91 -10.34 -3.10
C GLU A 113 -4.73 -8.96 -2.43
N LEU A 114 -4.63 -8.92 -1.10
CA LEU A 114 -4.39 -7.69 -0.35
C LEU A 114 -3.01 -7.10 -0.65
N LEU A 115 -1.96 -7.92 -0.66
CA LEU A 115 -0.61 -7.45 -0.99
C LEU A 115 -0.53 -7.02 -2.46
N ALA A 116 -1.13 -7.81 -3.36
CA ALA A 116 -1.20 -7.49 -4.79
C ALA A 116 -1.92 -6.15 -5.03
N SER A 117 -3.05 -5.90 -4.36
CA SER A 117 -3.79 -4.63 -4.42
C SER A 117 -2.96 -3.44 -3.91
N GLN A 118 -2.23 -3.59 -2.80
CA GLN A 118 -1.36 -2.54 -2.29
C GLN A 118 -0.15 -2.29 -3.22
N ALA A 119 0.45 -3.34 -3.77
CA ALA A 119 1.53 -3.22 -4.72
C ALA A 119 1.09 -2.48 -5.99
N ARG A 120 -0.11 -2.77 -6.51
CA ARG A 120 -0.70 -2.04 -7.66
C ARG A 120 -0.90 -0.56 -7.33
N ALA A 121 -1.43 -0.22 -6.17
CA ALA A 121 -1.59 1.18 -5.74
C ALA A 121 -0.25 1.93 -5.64
N PHE A 122 0.79 1.27 -5.11
CA PHE A 122 2.15 1.82 -5.11
C PHE A 122 2.68 2.04 -6.53
N LEU A 123 2.52 1.05 -7.41
CA LEU A 123 2.97 1.11 -8.80
C LEU A 123 2.26 2.20 -9.61
N GLU A 124 0.95 2.35 -9.47
CA GLU A 124 0.20 3.45 -10.09
C GLU A 124 0.79 4.82 -9.70
N SER A 125 1.10 4.97 -8.41
CA SER A 125 1.68 6.20 -7.85
C SER A 125 3.11 6.46 -8.31
N TYR A 126 3.88 5.39 -8.54
CA TYR A 126 5.21 5.46 -9.13
C TYR A 126 5.15 5.82 -10.61
N LEU A 127 4.29 5.15 -11.39
CA LEU A 127 4.14 5.35 -12.83
C LEU A 127 3.63 6.76 -13.17
N ARG A 128 2.70 7.31 -12.37
CA ARG A 128 2.28 8.72 -12.49
C ARG A 128 3.46 9.68 -12.36
N ARG A 129 4.32 9.45 -11.37
CA ARG A 129 5.52 10.28 -11.10
C ARG A 129 6.63 10.08 -12.13
N ARG A 130 6.71 8.91 -12.77
CA ARG A 130 7.68 8.63 -13.84
C ARG A 130 7.44 9.50 -15.08
N VAL A 131 6.20 9.89 -15.33
CA VAL A 131 5.79 10.68 -16.51
C VAL A 131 5.76 12.19 -16.23
N ALA A 132 5.79 12.60 -14.96
CA ALA A 132 5.77 13.99 -14.52
C ALA A 132 7.17 14.62 -14.56
#